data_AF-A0A9D1ICV1-F1
#
_entry.id   AF-A0A9D1ICV1-F1
#
_cell.length_a   1.000
_cell.length_b   1.000
_cell.length_c   1.000
_cell.angle_alpha   90.00
_cell.angle_beta   90.00
_cell.angle_gamma   90.00
#
_symmetry.space_group_name_H-M   'P 1'
#
loop_
_entity.id
_entity.type
_entity.pdbx_description
1 polymer ?
#
loop_
_entity_poly.entity_id
_entity_poly.type
_entity_poly.pdbx_seq_one_letter_code
_entity_poly.pdbx_strand_id
1 'polypeptide(L)' 'AEGARRFSAIAVVGESAQAWPCGICRQVLNEFSEDMRVICGQAGKGFEVVKLSELLPRSFGPNELAGGNAHGE' A
#
# COMPACT_ATOMS: atom_id res chain seq x y z
N ALA A 1 -4.95 6.10 16.17
CA ALA A 1 -5.25 4.68 15.85
C ALA A 1 -4.68 3.84 16.98
N GLU A 2 -5.57 3.29 17.80
CA GLU A 2 -5.31 2.66 19.10
C GLU A 2 -5.11 1.13 18.96
N GLY A 3 -4.05 0.68 18.27
CA GLY A 3 -3.75 -0.76 18.14
C GLY A 3 -4.45 -1.52 16.99
N ALA A 4 -5.09 -0.81 16.06
CA ALA A 4 -5.63 -1.44 14.84
C ALA A 4 -4.51 -2.02 13.96
N ARG A 5 -4.70 -3.26 13.47
CA ARG A 5 -3.73 -3.97 12.61
C ARG A 5 -4.28 -4.41 11.26
N ARG A 6 -5.55 -4.12 10.97
CA ARG A 6 -6.21 -4.44 9.69
C ARG A 6 -6.70 -3.16 9.06
N PHE A 7 -6.23 -2.87 7.85
CA PHE A 7 -6.55 -1.64 7.13
C PHE A 7 -7.10 -1.99 5.75
N SER A 8 -8.24 -1.41 5.39
CA SER A 8 -8.89 -1.66 4.10
C SER A 8 -8.50 -0.64 3.02
N ALA A 9 -8.12 0.57 3.43
CA ALA A 9 -7.71 1.65 2.52
C ALA A 9 -6.92 2.75 3.22
N ILE A 10 -6.14 3.50 2.43
CA ILE A 10 -5.47 4.75 2.84
C ILE A 10 -5.59 5.79 1.72
N ALA A 11 -5.72 7.07 2.09
CA ALA A 11 -5.71 8.19 1.14
C ALA A 11 -4.42 9.02 1.30
N VAL A 12 -3.78 9.33 0.17
CA VAL A 12 -2.60 10.20 0.08
C VAL A 12 -2.94 11.33 -0.86
N VAL A 13 -2.96 12.56 -0.33
CA VAL A 13 -3.40 13.74 -1.08
C VAL A 13 -2.31 14.79 -1.06
N GLY A 14 -1.90 15.24 -2.26
CA GLY A 14 -1.00 16.37 -2.40
C GLY A 14 -1.78 17.65 -2.63
N GLU A 15 -1.23 18.78 -2.16
CA GLU A 15 -1.83 20.09 -2.37
C GLU A 15 -1.66 20.54 -3.84
N SER A 16 -0.42 20.51 -4.32
CA SER A 16 -0.06 21.05 -5.65
C SER A 16 -0.12 20.02 -6.78
N ALA A 17 -0.03 18.73 -6.47
CA ALA A 17 -0.02 17.63 -7.44
C ALA A 17 -0.61 16.36 -6.84
N GLN A 18 -1.00 15.41 -7.69
CA GLN A 18 -1.45 14.09 -7.23
C GLN A 18 -0.32 13.37 -6.51
N ALA A 19 -0.55 12.99 -5.25
CA ALA A 19 0.47 12.39 -4.43
C ALA A 19 0.44 10.86 -4.55
N TRP A 20 1.46 10.30 -5.16
CA TRP A 20 1.72 8.86 -5.14
C TRP A 20 2.60 8.51 -3.92
N PRO A 21 2.31 7.43 -3.18
CA PRO A 21 3.16 7.03 -2.06
C PRO A 21 4.55 6.67 -2.59
N CYS A 22 5.61 7.10 -1.89
CA CYS A 22 6.98 6.70 -2.21
C CYS A 22 7.25 5.23 -1.83
N GLY A 23 8.40 4.69 -2.25
CA GLY A 23 8.73 3.28 -2.05
C GLY A 23 8.68 2.83 -0.58
N ILE A 24 9.21 3.63 0.34
CA ILE A 24 9.20 3.28 1.78
C ILE A 24 7.78 3.28 2.35
N CYS A 25 6.92 4.22 1.96
CA CYS A 25 5.53 4.22 2.38
C CYS A 25 4.82 2.96 1.91
N ARG A 26 5.01 2.56 0.64
CA ARG A 26 4.42 1.32 0.11
C ARG A 26 4.89 0.10 0.89
N GLN A 27 6.19 0.01 1.19
CA GLN A 27 6.77 -1.10 1.94
C GLN A 27 6.20 -1.20 3.36
N VAL A 28 6.12 -0.07 4.08
CA VAL A 28 5.54 -0.04 5.43
C VAL A 28 4.07 -0.44 5.40
N LEU A 29 3.29 0.05 4.43
CA LEU A 29 1.88 -0.33 4.28
C LEU A 29 1.72 -1.84 3.98
N ASN A 30 2.67 -2.42 3.24
CA ASN A 30 2.65 -3.84 2.88
C ASN A 30 2.81 -4.77 4.09
N GLU A 31 3.47 -4.31 5.16
CA GLU A 31 3.53 -5.07 6.43
C GLU A 31 2.16 -5.27 7.08
N PHE A 32 1.19 -4.41 6.76
CA PHE A 32 -0.15 -4.48 7.35
C PHE A 32 -1.20 -5.09 6.43
N SER A 33 -1.11 -4.89 5.12
CA SER A 33 -2.04 -5.45 4.14
C SER A 33 -1.58 -5.23 2.70
N GLU A 34 -1.24 -6.31 1.99
CA GLU A 34 -0.94 -6.28 0.54
C GLU A 34 -2.16 -5.91 -0.33
N ASP A 35 -3.38 -6.23 0.13
CA ASP A 35 -4.65 -5.94 -0.55
C ASP A 35 -5.21 -4.53 -0.26
N MET A 36 -4.43 -3.68 0.42
CA MET A 36 -4.90 -2.35 0.79
C MET A 36 -5.20 -1.49 -0.44
N ARG A 37 -6.35 -0.81 -0.45
CA ARG A 37 -6.63 0.20 -1.49
C ARG A 37 -5.89 1.50 -1.17
N VAL A 38 -5.13 2.00 -2.13
CA VAL A 38 -4.45 3.30 -2.05
C VAL A 38 -5.21 4.29 -2.92
N ILE A 39 -5.70 5.35 -2.28
CA ILE A 39 -6.44 6.44 -2.93
C ILE A 39 -5.46 7.61 -3.10
N CYS A 40 -5.00 7.85 -4.32
CA CYS A 40 -4.04 8.89 -4.65
C CYS A 40 -4.79 10.09 -5.23
N GLY A 41 -4.66 11.26 -4.63
CA GLY A 41 -5.41 12.44 -5.07
C GLY A 41 -4.61 13.74 -5.04
N GLN A 42 -5.20 14.76 -5.64
CA GLN A 42 -4.80 16.15 -5.46
C GLN A 42 -5.97 16.93 -4.83
N ALA A 43 -5.66 17.81 -3.87
CA ALA A 43 -6.66 18.64 -3.21
C ALA A 43 -7.49 19.45 -4.24
N GLY A 44 -8.81 19.41 -4.10
CA GLY A 44 -9.74 20.10 -5.01
C GLY A 44 -9.82 19.50 -6.43
N LYS A 45 -9.16 18.37 -6.69
CA LYS A 45 -9.24 17.63 -7.96
C LYS A 45 -9.71 16.19 -7.71
N GLY A 46 -9.62 15.37 -8.75
CA GLY A 46 -9.95 13.95 -8.70
C GLY A 46 -8.94 13.10 -7.92
N PHE A 47 -9.27 11.82 -7.81
CA PHE A 47 -8.44 10.79 -7.22
C PHE A 47 -8.45 9.53 -8.08
N GLU A 48 -7.40 8.75 -7.93
CA GLU A 48 -7.27 7.40 -8.47
C GLU A 48 -7.24 6.39 -7.33
N VAL A 49 -7.81 5.21 -7.55
CA VAL A 49 -7.81 4.12 -6.57
C VAL A 49 -7.10 2.93 -7.20
N VAL A 50 -6.05 2.46 -6.54
CA VAL A 50 -5.25 1.31 -6.97
C VAL A 50 -5.02 0.36 -5.79
N LYS A 51 -4.77 -0.92 -6.03
CA LYS A 51 -4.32 -1.81 -4.96
C LYS A 51 -2.84 -1.56 -4.66
N LEU A 52 -2.45 -1.79 -3.39
CA LEU A 52 -1.06 -1.68 -2.98
C LEU A 52 -0.16 -2.66 -3.75
N SER A 53 -0.64 -3.88 -4.02
CA SER A 53 0.07 -4.89 -4.83
C SER A 53 0.36 -4.46 -6.27
N GLU A 54 -0.42 -3.53 -6.85
CA GLU A 54 -0.13 -2.94 -8.15
C GLU A 54 0.99 -1.89 -8.07
N LEU A 55 1.08 -1.18 -6.94
CA LEU A 55 2.11 -0.18 -6.69
C LEU A 55 3.44 -0.78 -6.19
N LEU A 56 3.40 -1.98 -5.62
CA LEU A 56 4.56 -2.69 -5.09
C LEU A 56 4.51 -4.17 -5.49
N PRO A 57 4.65 -4.48 -6.79
CA PRO A 57 4.58 -5.86 -7.26
C PRO A 57 5.76 -6.68 -6.75
N ARG A 58 5.51 -7.94 -6.40
CA ARG A 58 6.51 -8.87 -5.87
C ARG A 58 7.24 -8.30 -4.65
N SER A 59 6.49 -7.62 -3.79
CA SER A 59 6.99 -7.07 -2.53
C SER A 59 7.49 -8.18 -1.61
N PHE A 60 8.59 -7.93 -0.92
CA PHE A 60 8.93 -8.70 0.27
C PHE A 60 8.01 -8.31 1.43
N GLY A 61 7.53 -9.27 2.22
CA GLY A 61 6.61 -9.02 3.32
C GLY A 61 6.50 -10.16 4.33
N PRO A 62 5.44 -10.14 5.16
CA PRO A 62 5.23 -11.13 6.21
C PRO A 62 5.11 -12.57 5.68
N ASN A 63 4.58 -12.74 4.47
CA ASN A 63 4.39 -14.05 3.83
C ASN A 63 5.72 -14.77 3.58
N GLU A 64 6.78 -14.04 3.26
CA GLU A 64 8.13 -14.56 3.02
C GLU A 64 8.87 -14.89 4.33
N LEU A 65 8.51 -14.24 5.43
CA LEU A 65 9.13 -14.44 6.75
C LEU A 65 8.50 -15.58 7.55
N ALA A 66 7.25 -15.95 7.26
CA ALA A 66 6.49 -16.95 8.03
C ALA A 66 6.97 -18.41 7.87
N GLY A 67 7.99 -18.66 7.06
CA GLY A 67 8.63 -19.98 6.90
C GLY A 67 8.67 -20.41 5.44
N GLY A 68 9.89 -20.58 4.91
CA GLY A 68 10.16 -20.87 3.51
C GLY A 68 9.46 -22.12 3.00
N ASN A 69 8.56 -21.93 2.02
CA ASN A 69 8.19 -22.80 0.91
C ASN A 69 6.89 -22.27 0.29
N ALA A 70 6.96 -21.13 -0.41
CA ALA A 70 5.81 -20.61 -1.17
C ALA A 70 6.23 -19.95 -2.49
N HIS A 71 7.35 -20.39 -3.07
CA HIS A 71 7.65 -20.16 -4.48
C HIS A 71 8.00 -21.51 -5.12
N GLY A 72 6.96 -22.31 -5.34
CA GLY A 72 6.97 -23.26 -6.44
C GLY A 72 6.54 -22.49 -7.67
N GLU A 73 7.47 -22.27 -8.59
CA GLU A 73 7.15 -22.23 -10.02
C GLU A 73 6.63 -23.61 -10.46
#